data_AF-A0A4P7AIP3-F1
#
_entry.id   AF-A0A4P7AIP3-F1
#
_cell.length_a   1.000
_cell.length_b   1.000
_cell.length_c   1.000
_cell.angle_alpha   90.00
_cell.angle_beta   90.00
_cell.angle_gamma   90.00
#
_symmetry.space_group_name_H-M   'P 1'
#
loop_
_entity.id
_entity.type
_entity.pdbx_description
1 polymer ?
#
loop_
_entity_poly.entity_id
_entity_poly.type
_entity_poly.pdbx_seq_one_letter_code
_entity_poly.pdbx_strand_id
1 'polypeptide(L)'
;MSIVFKVLLLFSYISSSVVPSTFFLDKQIINTVNNIENETPTYSYKDFLIEDKLLAKNINEDLLMYSGRVLKYYYAHYVTDIENDSLQIINQSIEFIDEYKTNSNDNEQTKKEKLKWQTFYQNLFLQNLIASTLNISVYGSKKDSEFFAEAFSKWLQTPKELRNKSWYFTNSFFIDIFPIIIESGQQLQDKTKKIISIIDNSSNWVENYNLNSQSIEDKVDLKYKDNNIGWNSDSNNVNYFNSSINNILEQCKIIQLKKDNKGSVDNSKKLLKSVLSRWMNDSFSKAPTKSSDYFENFDSKHFSSFKNLDDFLAKWSYDQIDYSTIWFSNIISYFKKEYGYNSTLGEDYVDWTTTIERNLQNKILQLFNYLFALIKNEKYLGNLISAFVVAGDSKLVDDNNGLSMGYTTSSSIKIDDNKYSIKSAYIVILGNCLTLKEFNSQYSTAYWSSPEMFHVLVHEFGHALDGFGAKNYTYRNTNFSNETYYSEYYEGRYVGGYNSVKVSDWEFYLTYTFAALSIVGSLCFLYGISRLKKARS
;
A
#
# COMPACT_ATOMS: atom_id res chain seq x y z
N MET A 1 -34.30 -9.93 -43.05
CA MET A 1 -33.13 -10.78 -42.70
C MET A 1 -31.77 -10.14 -43.04
N SER A 2 -31.62 -9.39 -44.13
CA SER A 2 -30.32 -8.81 -44.56
C SER A 2 -29.76 -7.68 -43.67
N ILE A 3 -30.61 -6.91 -42.98
CA ILE A 3 -30.17 -5.75 -42.17
C ILE A 3 -29.64 -6.19 -40.80
N VAL A 4 -30.27 -7.18 -40.16
CA VAL A 4 -29.86 -7.72 -38.85
C VAL A 4 -28.50 -8.43 -38.92
N PHE A 5 -28.24 -9.12 -40.04
CA PHE A 5 -26.94 -9.78 -40.28
C PHE A 5 -25.80 -8.77 -40.52
N LYS A 6 -26.11 -7.57 -41.06
CA LYS A 6 -25.13 -6.50 -41.27
C LYS A 6 -24.81 -5.72 -39.98
N VAL A 7 -25.77 -5.58 -39.06
CA VAL A 7 -25.53 -4.96 -37.74
C VAL A 7 -24.70 -5.87 -36.84
N LEU A 8 -24.90 -7.19 -36.91
CA LEU A 8 -24.08 -8.17 -36.17
C LEU A 8 -22.64 -8.27 -36.70
N LEU A 9 -22.45 -8.14 -38.02
CA LEU A 9 -21.10 -8.09 -38.62
C LEU A 9 -20.34 -6.79 -38.30
N LEU A 10 -21.06 -5.65 -38.15
CA LEU A 10 -20.44 -4.40 -37.70
C LEU A 10 -19.96 -4.48 -36.23
N PHE A 11 -20.67 -5.19 -35.37
CA PHE A 11 -20.25 -5.39 -33.97
C PHE A 11 -19.06 -6.36 -33.84
N SER A 12 -18.96 -7.38 -34.71
CA SER A 12 -17.78 -8.27 -34.74
C SER A 12 -16.49 -7.60 -35.24
N TYR A 13 -16.60 -6.44 -35.92
CA TYR A 13 -15.46 -5.70 -36.43
C TYR A 13 -14.90 -4.68 -35.41
N ILE A 14 -15.64 -4.38 -34.32
CA ILE A 14 -15.20 -3.47 -33.26
C ILE A 14 -14.52 -4.24 -32.10
N SER A 15 -14.71 -5.56 -32.01
CA SER A 15 -14.14 -6.41 -30.94
C SER A 15 -12.86 -7.19 -31.32
N SER A 16 -12.23 -6.89 -32.46
CA SER A 16 -11.02 -7.58 -32.92
C SER A 16 -9.91 -6.62 -33.36
N SER A 17 -9.34 -5.90 -32.39
CA SER A 17 -7.99 -5.33 -32.54
C SER A 17 -7.23 -5.31 -31.22
N VAL A 18 -7.17 -6.47 -30.55
CA VAL A 18 -6.08 -6.75 -29.61
C VAL A 18 -4.99 -7.47 -30.40
N VAL A 19 -4.02 -6.70 -30.89
CA VAL A 19 -2.78 -7.27 -31.43
C VAL A 19 -1.91 -7.66 -30.23
N PRO A 20 -1.49 -8.92 -30.08
CA PRO A 20 -0.43 -9.26 -29.15
C PRO A 20 0.89 -8.81 -29.79
N SER A 21 1.42 -7.67 -29.36
CA SER A 21 2.79 -7.28 -29.69
C SER A 21 3.75 -7.78 -28.60
N THR A 22 3.97 -9.09 -28.60
CA THR A 22 5.26 -9.63 -28.16
C THR A 22 6.28 -9.32 -29.28
N PHE A 23 7.50 -8.95 -28.88
CA PHE A 23 8.62 -8.48 -29.73
C PHE A 23 8.58 -7.01 -30.14
N PHE A 24 9.10 -6.11 -29.29
CA PHE A 24 9.96 -4.98 -29.67
C PHE A 24 10.50 -4.29 -28.38
N LEU A 25 11.31 -5.00 -27.57
CA LEU A 25 11.83 -4.47 -26.31
C LEU A 25 13.36 -4.46 -26.18
N ASP A 26 14.09 -4.58 -27.31
CA ASP A 26 15.56 -4.74 -27.26
C ASP A 26 16.36 -3.53 -27.79
N LYS A 27 15.75 -2.41 -28.21
CA LYS A 27 16.52 -1.33 -28.86
C LYS A 27 16.59 0.03 -28.17
N GLN A 28 15.68 0.37 -27.25
CA GLN A 28 15.68 1.71 -26.64
C GLN A 28 16.31 1.78 -25.24
N ILE A 29 16.36 0.68 -24.48
CA ILE A 29 17.10 0.65 -23.20
C ILE A 29 18.62 0.65 -23.44
N ILE A 30 19.08 0.11 -24.58
CA ILE A 30 20.50 0.08 -24.94
C ILE A 30 21.07 1.49 -25.17
N ASN A 31 20.27 2.45 -25.67
CA ASN A 31 20.80 3.78 -26.01
C ASN A 31 20.93 4.73 -24.81
N THR A 32 20.22 4.51 -23.71
CA THR A 32 20.42 5.30 -22.47
C THR A 32 21.59 4.76 -21.64
N VAL A 33 21.97 3.49 -21.82
CA VAL A 33 23.09 2.84 -21.12
C VAL A 33 24.45 3.11 -21.81
N ASN A 34 24.46 3.41 -23.11
CA ASN A 34 25.70 3.56 -23.89
C ASN A 34 26.48 4.87 -23.67
N ASN A 35 26.02 5.78 -22.81
CA ASN A 35 26.75 7.01 -22.45
C ASN A 35 27.14 7.10 -20.96
N ILE A 36 27.07 5.98 -20.22
CA ILE A 36 27.60 5.94 -18.86
C ILE A 36 29.09 5.61 -18.96
N GLU A 37 29.90 6.58 -18.54
CA GLU A 37 31.35 6.52 -18.40
C GLU A 37 31.84 5.19 -17.80
N ASN A 38 33.09 4.83 -18.10
CA ASN A 38 33.71 3.53 -17.80
C ASN A 38 33.76 3.14 -16.31
N GLU A 39 33.26 3.94 -15.38
CA GLU A 39 33.24 3.62 -13.95
C GLU A 39 32.06 2.70 -13.61
N THR A 40 32.31 1.74 -12.72
CA THR A 40 31.25 0.93 -12.13
C THR A 40 30.57 1.80 -11.07
N PRO A 41 29.25 2.07 -11.16
CA PRO A 41 28.58 2.91 -10.17
C PRO A 41 28.78 2.29 -8.78
N THR A 42 29.33 3.08 -7.86
CA THR A 42 29.49 2.71 -6.46
C THR A 42 28.20 3.07 -5.74
N TYR A 43 27.42 2.08 -5.35
CA TYR A 43 26.24 2.30 -4.51
C TYR A 43 26.63 2.32 -3.02
N SER A 44 25.97 3.20 -2.28
CA SER A 44 25.95 3.27 -0.82
C SER A 44 24.53 3.01 -0.31
N TYR A 45 24.39 2.46 0.90
CA TYR A 45 23.10 2.32 1.57
C TYR A 45 22.48 3.68 1.90
N LYS A 46 23.25 4.77 1.81
CA LYS A 46 22.78 6.14 1.90
C LYS A 46 22.34 6.74 0.56
N ASP A 47 22.38 5.99 -0.55
CA ASP A 47 21.90 6.48 -1.85
C ASP A 47 20.41 6.17 -2.04
N PHE A 48 19.73 6.88 -2.95
CA PHE A 48 18.35 6.58 -3.30
C PHE A 48 18.27 5.43 -4.33
N LEU A 49 18.19 4.19 -3.82
CA LEU A 49 18.25 2.95 -4.61
C LEU A 49 16.91 2.64 -5.31
N ILE A 50 16.79 2.92 -6.61
CA ILE A 50 15.52 2.78 -7.36
C ILE A 50 15.65 2.09 -8.71
N GLU A 51 16.86 1.70 -9.12
CA GLU A 51 17.12 1.15 -10.45
C GLU A 51 16.32 -0.12 -10.75
N ASP A 52 16.06 -0.96 -9.76
CA ASP A 52 15.22 -2.15 -9.88
C ASP A 52 13.77 -1.80 -10.28
N LYS A 53 13.22 -0.70 -9.75
CA LYS A 53 11.91 -0.17 -10.12
C LYS A 53 11.93 0.49 -11.50
N LEU A 54 12.98 1.25 -11.82
CA LEU A 54 13.10 1.96 -13.10
C LEU A 54 13.27 1.01 -14.30
N LEU A 55 13.92 -0.14 -14.08
CA LEU A 55 14.22 -1.13 -15.13
C LEU A 55 13.22 -2.30 -15.16
N ALA A 56 12.18 -2.28 -14.33
CA ALA A 56 11.18 -3.32 -14.30
C ALA A 56 10.39 -3.40 -15.63
N LYS A 57 10.46 -4.56 -16.30
CA LYS A 57 9.77 -4.79 -17.59
C LYS A 57 8.26 -5.02 -17.43
N ASN A 58 7.84 -5.54 -16.28
CA ASN A 58 6.43 -5.79 -15.95
C ASN A 58 6.01 -4.82 -14.86
N ILE A 59 5.42 -3.68 -15.25
CA ILE A 59 4.92 -2.69 -14.32
C ILE A 59 3.62 -3.20 -13.71
N ASN A 60 3.60 -3.36 -12.40
CA ASN A 60 2.39 -3.56 -11.61
C ASN A 60 2.20 -2.36 -10.67
N GLU A 61 1.04 -2.26 -10.04
CA GLU A 61 0.66 -1.14 -9.18
C GLU A 61 1.60 -0.97 -7.97
N ASP A 62 2.06 -2.08 -7.39
CA ASP A 62 3.04 -2.08 -6.29
C ASP A 62 4.39 -1.45 -6.68
N LEU A 63 4.81 -1.59 -7.94
CA LEU A 63 6.03 -0.93 -8.43
C LEU A 63 5.83 0.58 -8.57
N LEU A 64 4.60 1.04 -8.82
CA LEU A 64 4.26 2.46 -8.91
C LEU A 64 4.18 3.12 -7.52
N MET A 65 3.81 2.37 -6.49
CA MET A 65 3.83 2.81 -5.09
C MET A 65 5.28 2.85 -4.57
N TYR A 66 5.84 4.06 -4.49
CA TYR A 66 7.26 4.26 -4.18
C TYR A 66 7.50 5.04 -2.88
N SER A 67 6.46 5.49 -2.18
CA SER A 67 6.65 6.35 -1.00
C SER A 67 7.39 5.61 0.12
N GLY A 68 7.20 4.29 0.24
CA GLY A 68 7.98 3.46 1.16
C GLY A 68 9.46 3.40 0.81
N ARG A 69 9.80 3.38 -0.48
CA ARG A 69 11.19 3.44 -0.95
C ARG A 69 11.86 4.75 -0.53
N VAL A 70 11.13 5.85 -0.63
CA VAL A 70 11.60 7.18 -0.20
C VAL A 70 11.78 7.22 1.31
N LEU A 71 10.85 6.66 2.09
CA LEU A 71 10.97 6.60 3.54
C LEU A 71 12.17 5.75 3.99
N LYS A 72 12.44 4.63 3.33
CA LYS A 72 13.62 3.78 3.61
C LYS A 72 14.93 4.54 3.36
N TYR A 73 15.00 5.26 2.24
CA TYR A 73 16.13 6.15 1.95
C TYR A 73 16.27 7.26 2.99
N TYR A 74 15.16 7.90 3.38
CA TYR A 74 15.16 8.88 4.47
C TYR A 74 15.72 8.30 5.77
N TYR A 75 15.26 7.13 6.21
CA TYR A 75 15.81 6.48 7.41
C TYR A 75 17.30 6.17 7.28
N ALA A 76 17.73 5.63 6.14
CA ALA A 76 19.14 5.32 5.91
C ALA A 76 20.03 6.59 5.87
N HIS A 77 19.50 7.71 5.41
CA HIS A 77 20.21 8.98 5.40
C HIS A 77 20.47 9.53 6.81
N TYR A 78 19.52 9.34 7.73
CA TYR A 78 19.55 9.92 9.09
C TYR A 78 19.96 8.95 10.21
N VAL A 79 20.55 7.80 9.88
CA VAL A 79 21.26 6.96 10.86
C VAL A 79 22.72 7.35 10.99
N THR A 80 23.30 7.10 12.18
CA THR A 80 24.75 7.05 12.35
C THR A 80 25.36 6.01 11.41
N ASP A 81 26.60 6.23 10.98
CA ASP A 81 27.29 5.25 10.14
C ASP A 81 27.39 3.88 10.82
N ILE A 82 27.21 2.83 10.02
CA ILE A 82 27.38 1.45 10.46
C ILE A 82 28.87 1.20 10.68
N GLU A 83 29.23 0.66 11.85
CA GLU A 83 30.60 0.24 12.15
C GLU A 83 31.14 -0.76 11.12
N ASN A 84 32.41 -0.63 10.73
CA ASN A 84 33.03 -1.51 9.73
C ASN A 84 32.92 -3.00 10.08
N ASP A 85 33.10 -3.36 11.36
CA ASP A 85 32.96 -4.74 11.83
C ASP A 85 31.53 -5.26 11.63
N SER A 86 30.53 -4.41 11.89
CA SER A 86 29.12 -4.73 11.65
C SER A 86 28.83 -4.94 10.16
N LEU A 87 29.38 -4.09 9.28
CA LEU A 87 29.28 -4.26 7.83
C LEU A 87 29.94 -5.56 7.35
N GLN A 88 31.13 -5.89 7.87
CA GLN A 88 31.82 -7.14 7.55
C GLN A 88 30.98 -8.36 7.96
N ILE A 89 30.41 -8.36 9.16
CA ILE A 89 29.56 -9.45 9.64
C ILE A 89 28.32 -9.61 8.76
N ILE A 90 27.66 -8.51 8.40
CA ILE A 90 26.49 -8.55 7.50
C ILE A 90 26.89 -9.14 6.15
N ASN A 91 27.99 -8.66 5.55
CA ASN A 91 28.49 -9.15 4.26
C ASN A 91 28.94 -10.63 4.31
N GLN A 92 29.43 -11.11 5.45
CA GLN A 92 29.77 -12.53 5.65
C GLN A 92 28.54 -13.43 5.80
N SER A 93 27.40 -12.88 6.21
CA SER A 93 26.16 -13.61 6.48
C SER A 93 25.31 -13.81 5.22
N ILE A 94 25.61 -13.09 4.15
CA ILE A 94 24.90 -13.17 2.88
C ILE A 94 25.80 -13.70 1.77
N GLU A 95 25.19 -14.24 0.74
CA GLU A 95 25.84 -14.57 -0.52
C GLU A 95 24.91 -14.29 -1.69
N PHE A 96 25.47 -14.18 -2.89
CA PHE A 96 24.68 -14.04 -4.11
C PHE A 96 24.21 -15.39 -4.62
N ILE A 97 23.06 -15.43 -5.27
CA ILE A 97 22.63 -16.62 -6.04
C ILE A 97 23.58 -16.85 -7.23
N ASP A 98 23.71 -18.10 -7.67
CA ASP A 98 24.76 -18.52 -8.61
C ASP A 98 24.77 -17.76 -9.94
N GLU A 99 23.60 -17.40 -10.46
CA GLU A 99 23.46 -16.58 -11.69
C GLU A 99 24.18 -15.23 -11.59
N TYR A 100 24.19 -14.63 -10.39
CA TYR A 100 24.76 -13.31 -10.15
C TYR A 100 26.16 -13.35 -9.58
N LYS A 101 26.73 -14.53 -9.29
CA LYS A 101 28.15 -14.66 -8.91
C LYS A 101 29.04 -14.34 -10.10
N THR A 102 30.09 -13.57 -9.85
CA THR A 102 31.13 -13.28 -10.85
C THR A 102 32.04 -14.49 -11.00
N ASN A 103 32.22 -14.96 -12.23
CA ASN A 103 33.06 -16.10 -12.57
C ASN A 103 34.28 -15.65 -13.39
N SER A 104 35.35 -16.46 -13.37
CA SER A 104 36.55 -16.22 -14.19
C SER A 104 36.26 -16.22 -15.70
N ASN A 105 35.16 -16.86 -16.10
CA ASN A 105 34.75 -17.00 -17.49
C ASN A 105 33.76 -15.92 -17.94
N ASP A 106 33.29 -15.06 -17.03
CA ASP A 106 32.45 -13.93 -17.40
C ASP A 106 33.28 -12.95 -18.24
N ASN A 107 32.74 -12.50 -19.37
CA ASN A 107 33.34 -11.37 -20.09
C ASN A 107 33.27 -10.09 -19.23
N GLU A 108 34.07 -9.08 -19.55
CA GLU A 108 34.18 -7.86 -18.76
C GLU A 108 32.84 -7.13 -18.57
N GLN A 109 32.01 -7.09 -19.61
CA GLN A 109 30.68 -6.45 -19.56
C GLN A 109 29.76 -7.18 -18.58
N THR A 110 29.64 -8.50 -18.71
CA THR A 110 28.83 -9.33 -17.80
C THR A 110 29.33 -9.22 -16.36
N LYS A 111 30.65 -9.18 -16.16
CA LYS A 111 31.24 -9.00 -14.84
C LYS A 111 30.89 -7.63 -14.24
N LYS A 112 30.98 -6.55 -15.02
CA LYS A 112 30.61 -5.19 -14.60
C LYS A 112 29.13 -5.12 -14.24
N GLU A 113 28.26 -5.74 -15.03
CA GLU A 113 26.82 -5.75 -14.81
C GLU A 113 26.43 -6.54 -13.55
N LYS A 114 27.04 -7.72 -13.34
CA LYS A 114 26.87 -8.50 -12.11
C LYS A 114 27.34 -7.70 -10.89
N LEU A 115 28.54 -7.11 -10.93
CA LEU A 115 29.08 -6.29 -9.83
C LEU A 115 28.18 -5.11 -9.48
N LYS A 116 27.61 -4.45 -10.50
CA LYS A 116 26.64 -3.36 -10.32
C LYS A 116 25.44 -3.84 -9.50
N TRP A 117 24.78 -4.94 -9.93
CA TRP A 117 23.61 -5.47 -9.24
C TRP A 117 23.93 -6.03 -7.86
N GLN A 118 25.08 -6.70 -7.71
CA GLN A 118 25.60 -7.15 -6.43
C GLN A 118 25.70 -5.99 -5.43
N THR A 119 26.35 -4.89 -5.83
CA THR A 119 26.52 -3.70 -4.99
C THR A 119 25.18 -3.02 -4.70
N PHE A 120 24.31 -2.89 -5.70
CA PHE A 120 22.96 -2.33 -5.54
C PHE A 120 22.14 -3.12 -4.49
N TYR A 121 22.02 -4.43 -4.67
CA TYR A 121 21.19 -5.26 -3.79
C TYR A 121 21.78 -5.43 -2.39
N GLN A 122 23.10 -5.40 -2.23
CA GLN A 122 23.74 -5.39 -0.90
C GLN A 122 23.36 -4.13 -0.11
N ASN A 123 23.42 -2.97 -0.75
CA ASN A 123 23.05 -1.71 -0.12
C ASN A 123 21.53 -1.62 0.11
N LEU A 124 20.73 -2.19 -0.79
CA LEU A 124 19.29 -2.35 -0.62
C LEU A 124 18.96 -3.22 0.61
N PHE A 125 19.67 -4.33 0.78
CA PHE A 125 19.52 -5.19 1.94
C PHE A 125 19.80 -4.42 3.24
N LEU A 126 20.88 -3.61 3.28
CA LEU A 126 21.20 -2.73 4.41
C LEU A 126 20.10 -1.68 4.68
N GLN A 127 19.59 -1.02 3.64
CA GLN A 127 18.47 -0.07 3.78
C GLN A 127 17.24 -0.73 4.39
N ASN A 128 16.90 -1.94 3.93
CA ASN A 128 15.75 -2.68 4.44
C ASN A 128 15.92 -3.13 5.90
N LEU A 129 17.16 -3.47 6.32
CA LEU A 129 17.48 -3.77 7.72
C LEU A 129 17.35 -2.53 8.62
N ILE A 130 17.88 -1.39 8.20
CA ILE A 130 17.71 -0.11 8.90
C ILE A 130 16.22 0.24 9.00
N ALA A 131 15.51 0.13 7.89
CA ALA A 131 14.10 0.43 7.81
C ALA A 131 13.26 -0.40 8.80
N SER A 132 13.51 -1.71 8.86
CA SER A 132 12.81 -2.62 9.78
C SER A 132 13.21 -2.39 11.25
N THR A 133 14.41 -1.86 11.50
CA THR A 133 14.84 -1.43 12.85
C THR A 133 13.99 -0.28 13.38
N LEU A 134 13.68 0.71 12.55
CA LEU A 134 12.88 1.89 12.93
C LEU A 134 11.38 1.60 12.88
N ASN A 135 10.90 0.89 11.85
CA ASN A 135 9.51 0.49 11.74
C ASN A 135 9.35 -0.99 12.11
N ILE A 136 9.19 -1.26 13.41
CA ILE A 136 9.11 -2.61 13.99
C ILE A 136 7.79 -3.27 13.58
N SER A 137 7.77 -3.83 12.37
CA SER A 137 6.62 -4.54 11.80
C SER A 137 7.10 -5.64 10.85
N VAL A 138 6.71 -6.89 11.12
CA VAL A 138 6.91 -8.00 10.18
C VAL A 138 6.15 -7.71 8.89
N TYR A 139 4.92 -7.17 8.98
CA TYR A 139 4.12 -6.87 7.80
C TYR A 139 4.80 -5.81 6.91
N GLY A 140 5.33 -4.75 7.52
CA GLY A 140 6.05 -3.67 6.83
C GLY A 140 7.35 -4.10 6.18
N SER A 141 7.90 -5.26 6.54
CA SER A 141 9.12 -5.79 5.91
C SER A 141 8.87 -6.51 4.58
N LYS A 142 7.62 -6.67 4.11
CA LYS A 142 7.27 -7.43 2.89
C LYS A 142 7.63 -6.73 1.58
N LYS A 143 7.25 -5.45 1.43
CA LYS A 143 7.49 -4.63 0.23
C LYS A 143 7.41 -3.15 0.58
N ASP A 144 7.80 -2.29 -0.35
CA ASP A 144 7.82 -0.84 -0.13
C ASP A 144 6.42 -0.28 0.21
N SER A 145 5.36 -0.72 -0.45
CA SER A 145 3.99 -0.25 -0.18
C SER A 145 3.50 -0.64 1.23
N GLU A 146 3.79 -1.87 1.69
CA GLU A 146 3.48 -2.30 3.08
C GLU A 146 4.29 -1.52 4.10
N PHE A 147 5.56 -1.26 3.81
CA PHE A 147 6.41 -0.48 4.69
C PHE A 147 5.86 0.92 4.91
N PHE A 148 5.39 1.57 3.84
CA PHE A 148 4.79 2.89 3.91
C PHE A 148 3.47 2.88 4.70
N ALA A 149 2.58 1.95 4.39
CA ALA A 149 1.29 1.83 5.06
C ALA A 149 1.44 1.58 6.58
N GLU A 150 2.37 0.72 6.96
CA GLU A 150 2.73 0.49 8.36
C GLU A 150 3.32 1.74 9.01
N ALA A 151 4.25 2.42 8.36
CA ALA A 151 4.83 3.64 8.91
C ALA A 151 3.78 4.76 9.08
N PHE A 152 2.84 4.88 8.13
CA PHE A 152 1.72 5.80 8.21
C PHE A 152 0.78 5.47 9.38
N SER A 153 0.44 4.18 9.54
CA SER A 153 -0.33 3.67 10.67
C SER A 153 0.37 3.99 12.00
N LYS A 154 1.64 3.62 12.15
CA LYS A 154 2.47 3.96 13.31
C LYS A 154 2.48 5.46 13.60
N TRP A 155 2.72 6.29 12.58
CA TRP A 155 2.80 7.75 12.74
C TRP A 155 1.53 8.34 13.34
N LEU A 156 0.38 8.04 12.72
CA LEU A 156 -0.90 8.62 13.11
C LEU A 156 -1.45 8.05 14.42
N GLN A 157 -1.12 6.80 14.73
CA GLN A 157 -1.81 6.03 15.76
C GLN A 157 -0.97 5.71 17.00
N THR A 158 0.34 5.94 17.02
CA THR A 158 1.12 5.67 18.24
C THR A 158 0.62 6.53 19.41
N PRO A 159 0.14 5.93 20.52
CA PRO A 159 -0.27 6.66 21.71
C PRO A 159 0.85 7.54 22.25
N LYS A 160 0.51 8.69 22.85
CA LYS A 160 1.50 9.72 23.23
C LYS A 160 2.60 9.17 24.15
N GLU A 161 2.24 8.30 25.07
CA GLU A 161 3.12 7.63 26.02
C GLU A 161 4.04 6.58 25.40
N LEU A 162 3.73 6.08 24.19
CA LEU A 162 4.53 5.12 23.45
C LEU A 162 5.41 5.75 22.36
N ARG A 163 5.32 7.08 22.17
CA ARG A 163 6.12 7.82 21.18
C ARG A 163 7.61 7.76 21.57
N ASN A 164 8.36 7.05 20.75
CA ASN A 164 9.80 6.79 20.91
C ASN A 164 10.62 7.45 19.80
N LYS A 165 11.96 7.33 19.85
CA LYS A 165 12.85 7.91 18.85
C LYS A 165 12.50 7.46 17.44
N SER A 166 12.15 6.19 17.26
CA SER A 166 11.74 5.67 15.95
C SER A 166 10.45 6.29 15.41
N TRP A 167 9.44 6.53 16.26
CA TRP A 167 8.26 7.31 15.88
C TRP A 167 8.63 8.76 15.55
N TYR A 168 9.59 9.34 16.26
CA TYR A 168 10.07 10.70 15.98
C TYR A 168 10.66 10.84 14.56
N PHE A 169 11.47 9.90 14.08
CA PHE A 169 11.92 9.91 12.68
C PHE A 169 10.76 9.80 11.69
N THR A 170 9.83 8.89 11.95
CA THR A 170 8.62 8.73 11.14
C THR A 170 7.82 10.03 11.10
N ASN A 171 7.69 10.70 12.24
CA ASN A 171 6.95 11.95 12.39
C ASN A 171 7.55 13.08 11.56
N SER A 172 8.87 13.30 11.64
CA SER A 172 9.51 14.34 10.82
C SER A 172 9.38 14.05 9.33
N PHE A 173 9.45 12.79 8.90
CA PHE A 173 9.20 12.46 7.49
C PHE A 173 7.79 12.91 7.04
N PHE A 174 6.74 12.56 7.79
CA PHE A 174 5.37 12.90 7.40
C PHE A 174 5.04 14.39 7.55
N ILE A 175 5.72 15.13 8.44
CA ILE A 175 5.48 16.56 8.62
C ILE A 175 6.29 17.40 7.61
N ASP A 176 7.56 17.08 7.41
CA ASP A 176 8.51 17.96 6.71
C ASP A 176 8.76 17.53 5.27
N ILE A 177 8.82 16.21 5.02
CA ILE A 177 9.31 15.66 3.75
C ILE A 177 8.17 15.23 2.83
N PHE A 178 7.26 14.40 3.36
CA PHE A 178 6.20 13.79 2.58
C PHE A 178 5.24 14.81 1.94
N PRO A 179 4.82 15.91 2.60
CA PRO A 179 3.96 16.92 1.99
C PRO A 179 4.57 17.56 0.73
N ILE A 180 5.89 17.75 0.71
CA ILE A 180 6.60 18.32 -0.45
C ILE A 180 6.68 17.29 -1.60
N ILE A 181 6.85 16.01 -1.26
CA ILE A 181 6.89 14.93 -2.24
C ILE A 181 5.51 14.72 -2.85
N ILE A 182 4.46 14.68 -2.03
CA ILE A 182 3.11 14.39 -2.50
C ILE A 182 2.57 15.53 -3.36
N GLU A 183 2.86 16.80 -3.06
CA GLU A 183 2.36 17.97 -3.81
C GLU A 183 2.69 17.92 -5.32
N SER A 184 3.88 17.42 -5.69
CA SER A 184 4.38 17.56 -7.07
C SER A 184 3.69 16.69 -8.12
N GLY A 185 2.95 15.63 -7.74
CA GLY A 185 2.17 14.81 -8.70
C GLY A 185 2.95 14.25 -9.90
N GLN A 186 4.26 14.09 -9.78
CA GLN A 186 5.13 13.53 -10.81
C GLN A 186 5.36 12.02 -10.60
N GLN A 187 5.86 11.33 -11.63
CA GLN A 187 6.27 9.93 -11.55
C GLN A 187 7.66 9.80 -10.88
N LEU A 188 8.00 8.61 -10.40
CA LEU A 188 9.29 8.36 -9.73
C LEU A 188 10.48 8.78 -10.60
N GLN A 189 10.45 8.42 -11.89
CA GLN A 189 11.48 8.76 -12.89
C GLN A 189 11.81 10.27 -12.90
N ASP A 190 10.76 11.10 -12.83
CA ASP A 190 10.87 12.54 -12.96
C ASP A 190 11.20 13.21 -11.61
N LYS A 191 10.94 12.52 -10.48
CA LYS A 191 11.13 13.05 -9.12
C LYS A 191 12.47 12.72 -8.48
N THR A 192 13.21 11.73 -8.96
CA THR A 192 14.42 11.22 -8.28
C THR A 192 15.35 12.33 -7.78
N LYS A 193 15.73 13.27 -8.66
CA LYS A 193 16.61 14.39 -8.28
C LYS A 193 15.96 15.33 -7.26
N LYS A 194 14.65 15.57 -7.38
CA LYS A 194 13.90 16.41 -6.43
C LYS A 194 13.82 15.74 -5.06
N ILE A 195 13.56 14.44 -4.99
CA ILE A 195 13.50 13.67 -3.74
C ILE A 195 14.85 13.73 -3.02
N ILE A 196 15.94 13.41 -3.73
CA ILE A 196 17.31 13.50 -3.20
C ILE A 196 17.57 14.92 -2.69
N SER A 197 17.29 15.94 -3.51
CA SER A 197 17.46 17.34 -3.12
C SER A 197 16.64 17.75 -1.90
N ILE A 198 15.43 17.23 -1.71
CA ILE A 198 14.59 17.54 -0.54
C ILE A 198 15.20 16.92 0.71
N ILE A 199 15.62 15.65 0.63
CA ILE A 199 16.12 14.90 1.79
C ILE A 199 17.52 15.37 2.19
N ASP A 200 18.41 15.58 1.22
CA ASP A 200 19.81 16.00 1.47
C ASP A 200 19.90 17.45 1.97
N ASN A 201 18.96 18.32 1.58
CA ASN A 201 18.95 19.73 1.98
C ASN A 201 17.92 20.07 3.05
N SER A 202 17.14 19.10 3.55
CA SER A 202 16.17 19.39 4.59
C SER A 202 16.90 19.76 5.88
N SER A 203 16.64 20.95 6.41
CA SER A 203 17.09 21.39 7.73
C SER A 203 16.28 20.69 8.81
N ASN A 204 16.35 19.36 8.88
CA ASN A 204 15.52 18.61 9.78
C ASN A 204 16.04 18.78 11.21
N TRP A 205 15.14 19.19 12.08
CA TRP A 205 15.32 19.35 13.53
C TRP A 205 15.50 17.99 14.25
N VAL A 206 15.88 16.96 13.50
CA VAL A 206 16.03 15.56 13.88
C VAL A 206 17.51 15.23 14.04
N GLU A 207 17.88 14.80 15.24
CA GLU A 207 19.20 14.24 15.50
C GLU A 207 19.31 12.86 14.88
N ASN A 208 20.51 12.40 14.50
CA ASN A 208 20.70 11.06 13.92
C ASN A 208 20.26 9.92 14.84
N TYR A 209 19.74 8.85 14.24
CA TYR A 209 19.37 7.61 14.95
C TYR A 209 20.64 6.81 15.19
N ASN A 210 20.92 6.46 16.44
CA ASN A 210 22.18 5.80 16.77
C ASN A 210 22.05 4.27 16.71
N LEU A 211 22.50 3.67 15.60
CA LEU A 211 22.54 2.22 15.41
C LEU A 211 23.50 1.51 16.39
N ASN A 212 24.45 2.24 16.98
CA ASN A 212 25.45 1.70 17.88
C ASN A 212 25.13 1.97 19.36
N SER A 213 23.92 2.47 19.66
CA SER A 213 23.53 2.79 21.04
C SER A 213 23.61 1.55 21.95
N GLN A 214 24.34 1.66 23.06
CA GLN A 214 24.51 0.58 24.04
C GLN A 214 23.62 0.74 25.28
N SER A 215 23.19 1.97 25.59
CA SER A 215 22.35 2.28 26.74
C SER A 215 20.99 2.83 26.30
N ILE A 216 19.99 2.58 27.12
CA ILE A 216 18.65 3.14 26.96
C ILE A 216 18.40 4.04 28.16
N GLU A 217 18.68 5.33 28.03
CA GLU A 217 18.19 6.33 28.98
C GLU A 217 16.68 6.53 28.73
N ASP A 218 15.87 6.59 29.78
CA ASP A 218 14.42 6.79 29.71
C ASP A 218 13.67 5.84 28.75
N LYS A 219 13.86 4.53 28.96
CA LYS A 219 13.22 3.47 28.17
C LYS A 219 11.69 3.62 28.14
N VAL A 220 11.13 3.70 26.94
CA VAL A 220 9.70 3.57 26.67
C VAL A 220 9.31 2.10 26.62
N ASP A 221 8.34 1.71 27.44
CA ASP A 221 7.72 0.39 27.38
C ASP A 221 6.66 0.34 26.29
N LEU A 222 7.01 -0.26 25.14
CA LEU A 222 6.13 -0.40 23.98
C LEU A 222 5.05 -1.48 24.15
N LYS A 223 4.91 -2.09 25.34
CA LYS A 223 3.85 -3.07 25.66
C LYS A 223 3.84 -4.32 24.77
N TYR A 224 5.00 -4.67 24.20
CA TYR A 224 5.19 -5.97 23.58
C TYR A 224 5.14 -7.10 24.61
N LYS A 225 4.87 -8.32 24.15
CA LYS A 225 4.66 -9.48 25.03
C LYS A 225 5.84 -9.77 25.97
N ASP A 226 7.06 -9.56 25.48
CA ASP A 226 8.29 -9.76 26.24
C ASP A 226 9.39 -8.75 25.83
N ASN A 227 10.50 -8.76 26.58
CA ASN A 227 11.65 -7.89 26.32
C ASN A 227 12.49 -8.32 25.11
N ASN A 228 12.29 -9.54 24.59
CA ASN A 228 12.99 -10.11 23.44
C ASN A 228 12.20 -9.85 22.16
N ILE A 229 11.91 -8.58 21.88
CA ILE A 229 11.18 -8.16 20.69
C ILE A 229 12.12 -7.76 19.53
N GLY A 230 11.58 -7.71 18.32
CA GLY A 230 12.31 -7.23 17.15
C GLY A 230 13.45 -8.16 16.78
N TRP A 231 14.64 -7.62 16.52
CA TRP A 231 15.81 -8.43 16.18
C TRP A 231 16.26 -9.36 17.31
N ASN A 232 15.78 -9.16 18.55
CA ASN A 232 16.08 -10.03 19.69
C ASN A 232 15.13 -11.24 19.82
N SER A 233 14.08 -11.35 19.01
CA SER A 233 13.12 -12.46 19.11
C SER A 233 13.77 -13.83 18.83
N ASP A 234 13.82 -14.71 19.82
CA ASP A 234 14.39 -16.08 19.74
C ASP A 234 13.41 -17.18 20.19
N SER A 235 12.19 -16.84 20.58
CA SER A 235 11.27 -17.81 21.16
C SER A 235 10.39 -18.47 20.09
N ASN A 236 10.07 -19.75 20.28
CA ASN A 236 9.22 -20.57 19.40
C ASN A 236 7.82 -19.98 19.09
N ASN A 237 7.42 -18.88 19.76
CA ASN A 237 6.10 -18.27 19.63
C ASN A 237 6.10 -16.83 19.07
N VAL A 238 7.26 -16.18 18.91
CA VAL A 238 7.38 -14.81 18.35
C VAL A 238 8.61 -14.76 17.45
N ASN A 239 8.41 -14.65 16.14
CA ASN A 239 9.52 -14.77 15.18
C ASN A 239 9.66 -13.56 14.26
N TYR A 240 9.78 -12.38 14.86
CA TYR A 240 10.05 -11.15 14.10
C TYR A 240 11.32 -11.27 13.25
N PHE A 241 12.41 -11.75 13.85
CA PHE A 241 13.71 -11.86 13.18
C PHE A 241 13.63 -12.70 11.91
N ASN A 242 13.15 -13.95 11.98
CA ASN A 242 13.16 -14.79 10.77
C ASN A 242 12.15 -14.31 9.74
N SER A 243 10.95 -13.89 10.16
CA SER A 243 9.95 -13.41 9.21
C SER A 243 10.42 -12.15 8.48
N SER A 244 10.99 -11.18 9.21
CA SER A 244 11.49 -9.95 8.61
C SER A 244 12.70 -10.19 7.72
N ILE A 245 13.67 -11.01 8.14
CA ILE A 245 14.82 -11.36 7.28
C ILE A 245 14.38 -12.05 5.99
N ASN A 246 13.45 -13.00 6.06
CA ASN A 246 12.94 -13.68 4.87
C ASN A 246 12.25 -12.68 3.92
N ASN A 247 11.36 -11.83 4.43
CA ASN A 247 10.67 -10.81 3.64
C ASN A 247 11.66 -9.80 2.99
N ILE A 248 12.72 -9.43 3.72
CA ILE A 248 13.77 -8.54 3.19
C ILE A 248 14.55 -9.24 2.06
N LEU A 249 14.87 -10.53 2.21
CA LEU A 249 15.57 -11.30 1.17
C LEU A 249 14.71 -11.46 -0.09
N GLU A 250 13.38 -11.63 0.04
CA GLU A 250 12.45 -11.65 -1.09
C GLU A 250 12.46 -10.34 -1.89
N GLN A 251 12.62 -9.20 -1.22
CA GLN A 251 12.83 -7.91 -1.88
C GLN A 251 14.22 -7.80 -2.52
N CYS A 252 15.23 -8.47 -1.95
CA CYS A 252 16.62 -8.44 -2.41
C CYS A 252 16.95 -9.65 -3.30
N LYS A 253 16.16 -9.85 -4.36
CA LYS A 253 16.06 -11.05 -5.24
C LYS A 253 17.32 -11.85 -5.58
N ILE A 254 18.51 -11.25 -5.52
CA ILE A 254 19.78 -11.91 -5.87
C ILE A 254 20.62 -12.32 -4.65
N ILE A 255 20.14 -12.04 -3.43
CA ILE A 255 20.82 -12.30 -2.17
C ILE A 255 20.11 -13.43 -1.43
N GLN A 256 20.90 -14.31 -0.82
CA GLN A 256 20.43 -15.31 0.12
C GLN A 256 21.33 -15.35 1.36
N LEU A 257 20.86 -15.98 2.44
CA LEU A 257 21.72 -16.26 3.58
C LEU A 257 22.76 -17.31 3.19
N LYS A 258 24.02 -17.04 3.57
CA LYS A 258 25.12 -17.96 3.32
C LYS A 258 24.90 -19.27 4.08
N LYS A 259 25.07 -20.40 3.40
CA LYS A 259 25.02 -21.72 4.02
C LYS A 259 26.40 -22.10 4.59
N ASP A 260 26.40 -22.78 5.73
CA ASP A 260 27.60 -23.38 6.29
C ASP A 260 27.98 -24.69 5.56
N ASN A 261 29.07 -25.34 5.98
CA ASN A 261 29.54 -26.60 5.39
C ASN A 261 28.53 -27.76 5.53
N LYS A 262 27.48 -27.61 6.36
CA LYS A 262 26.39 -28.57 6.54
C LYS A 262 25.13 -28.19 5.75
N GLY A 263 25.16 -27.09 4.99
CA GLY A 263 24.02 -26.58 4.25
C GLY A 263 23.03 -25.77 5.09
N SER A 264 23.33 -25.49 6.37
CA SER A 264 22.47 -24.70 7.26
C SER A 264 22.75 -23.20 7.16
N VAL A 265 21.72 -22.37 7.37
CA VAL A 265 21.84 -20.89 7.45
C VAL A 265 21.95 -20.38 8.89
N ASP A 266 21.99 -21.26 9.89
CA ASP A 266 21.93 -20.88 11.31
C ASP A 266 23.10 -19.99 11.73
N ASN A 267 24.30 -20.25 11.21
CA ASN A 267 25.47 -19.41 11.50
C ASN A 267 25.28 -17.98 10.98
N SER A 268 24.77 -17.82 9.75
CA SER A 268 24.48 -16.51 9.16
C SER A 268 23.39 -15.77 9.93
N LYS A 269 22.35 -16.47 10.38
CA LYS A 269 21.32 -15.89 11.24
C LYS A 269 21.89 -15.41 12.57
N LYS A 270 22.74 -16.21 13.22
CA LYS A 270 23.40 -15.87 14.48
C LYS A 270 24.30 -14.64 14.33
N LEU A 271 25.06 -14.56 13.24
CA LEU A 271 25.92 -13.42 12.90
C LEU A 271 25.11 -12.14 12.65
N LEU A 272 24.05 -12.20 11.83
CA LEU A 272 23.17 -11.05 11.63
C LEU A 272 22.55 -10.59 12.96
N LYS A 273 22.07 -11.53 13.76
CA LYS A 273 21.44 -11.22 15.05
C LYS A 273 22.39 -10.50 16.02
N SER A 274 23.67 -10.86 16.06
CA SER A 274 24.64 -10.21 16.97
C SER A 274 24.87 -8.74 16.65
N VAL A 275 24.68 -8.34 15.39
CA VAL A 275 24.73 -6.94 14.96
C VAL A 275 23.38 -6.26 15.18
N LEU A 276 22.32 -6.82 14.61
CA LEU A 276 21.01 -6.19 14.53
C LEU A 276 20.33 -6.02 15.91
N SER A 277 20.60 -6.93 16.86
CA SER A 277 20.07 -6.86 18.24
C SER A 277 20.32 -5.51 18.93
N ARG A 278 21.42 -4.83 18.60
CA ARG A 278 21.80 -3.53 19.17
C ARG A 278 21.17 -2.35 18.44
N TRP A 279 20.89 -2.50 17.14
CA TRP A 279 20.36 -1.41 16.31
C TRP A 279 19.00 -0.89 16.80
N MET A 280 18.22 -1.72 17.49
CA MET A 280 16.90 -1.32 18.00
C MET A 280 16.94 -0.60 19.34
N ASN A 281 18.10 -0.47 19.99
CA ASN A 281 18.16 0.12 21.33
C ASN A 281 17.60 1.54 21.35
N ASP A 282 17.91 2.35 20.32
CA ASP A 282 17.42 3.73 20.24
C ASP A 282 15.91 3.80 19.88
N SER A 283 15.33 2.75 19.28
CA SER A 283 13.87 2.62 19.11
C SER A 283 13.11 2.61 20.43
N PHE A 284 13.77 2.33 21.56
CA PHE A 284 13.14 2.37 22.89
C PHE A 284 13.42 3.66 23.65
N SER A 285 14.26 4.56 23.13
CA SER A 285 14.49 5.88 23.71
C SER A 285 13.24 6.74 23.55
N LYS A 286 12.93 7.57 24.55
CA LYS A 286 11.78 8.49 24.51
C LYS A 286 11.92 9.53 23.39
N ALA A 287 10.83 9.81 22.68
CA ALA A 287 10.79 10.91 21.72
C ALA A 287 10.92 12.27 22.44
N PRO A 288 11.62 13.27 21.85
CA PRO A 288 11.61 14.63 22.37
C PRO A 288 10.18 15.21 22.41
N THR A 289 9.81 15.91 23.49
CA THR A 289 8.46 16.50 23.65
C THR A 289 8.08 17.40 22.47
N LYS A 290 9.04 18.19 21.95
CA LYS A 290 8.85 19.04 20.75
C LYS A 290 8.27 18.28 19.55
N SER A 291 8.61 17.00 19.38
CA SER A 291 8.12 16.18 18.28
C SER A 291 6.63 15.90 18.40
N SER A 292 6.15 15.66 19.63
CA SER A 292 4.71 15.53 19.89
C SER A 292 3.98 16.84 19.60
N ASP A 293 4.53 17.97 19.99
CA ASP A 293 3.89 19.27 19.74
C ASP A 293 3.81 19.56 18.23
N TYR A 294 4.84 19.22 17.45
CA TYR A 294 4.76 19.31 15.99
C TYR A 294 3.68 18.41 15.41
N PHE A 295 3.53 17.18 15.88
CA PHE A 295 2.46 16.29 15.43
C PHE A 295 1.07 16.85 15.72
N GLU A 296 0.81 17.31 16.95
CA GLU A 296 -0.51 17.85 17.31
C GLU A 296 -0.82 19.17 16.57
N ASN A 297 0.21 19.98 16.26
CA ASN A 297 0.06 21.22 15.51
C ASN A 297 -0.04 20.99 13.98
N PHE A 298 0.38 19.82 13.50
CA PHE A 298 0.25 19.44 12.10
C PHE A 298 -1.18 19.07 11.72
N ASP A 299 -2.01 18.67 12.70
CA ASP A 299 -3.45 18.48 12.48
C ASP A 299 -4.06 19.77 11.91
N SER A 300 -4.54 19.68 10.66
CA SER A 300 -5.14 20.83 9.97
C SER A 300 -6.43 21.32 10.62
N LYS A 301 -7.10 20.46 11.39
CA LYS A 301 -8.45 20.68 11.95
C LYS A 301 -9.45 21.15 10.88
N HIS A 302 -9.24 20.72 9.64
CA HIS A 302 -9.99 21.16 8.47
C HIS A 302 -11.48 20.85 8.61
N PHE A 303 -11.81 19.61 8.97
CA PHE A 303 -13.15 19.23 9.38
C PHE A 303 -13.31 19.40 10.89
N SER A 304 -14.31 20.17 11.29
CA SER A 304 -14.60 20.45 12.70
C SER A 304 -15.39 19.35 13.42
N SER A 305 -15.97 18.41 12.68
CA SER A 305 -16.72 17.28 13.25
C SER A 305 -16.79 16.10 12.29
N PHE A 306 -17.03 14.90 12.82
CA PHE A 306 -17.25 13.69 12.02
C PHE A 306 -18.41 13.88 11.02
N LYS A 307 -19.50 14.52 11.44
CA LYS A 307 -20.64 14.80 10.55
C LYS A 307 -20.26 15.67 9.36
N ASN A 308 -19.47 16.72 9.56
CA ASN A 308 -19.03 17.60 8.48
C ASN A 308 -18.15 16.85 7.47
N LEU A 309 -17.26 15.97 7.95
CA LEU A 309 -16.45 15.09 7.11
C LEU A 309 -17.31 14.08 6.35
N ASP A 310 -18.23 13.39 7.03
CA ASP A 310 -19.08 12.37 6.43
C ASP A 310 -19.99 12.97 5.35
N ASP A 311 -20.60 14.14 5.60
CA ASP A 311 -21.40 14.88 4.61
C ASP A 311 -20.56 15.30 3.39
N PHE A 312 -19.28 15.65 3.59
CA PHE A 312 -18.34 15.99 2.51
C PHE A 312 -18.03 14.76 1.65
N LEU A 313 -17.61 13.65 2.26
CA LEU A 313 -17.25 12.43 1.55
C LEU A 313 -18.45 11.82 0.81
N ALA A 314 -19.62 11.83 1.44
CA ALA A 314 -20.81 11.23 0.85
C ALA A 314 -21.26 11.95 -0.43
N LYS A 315 -21.19 13.29 -0.43
CA LYS A 315 -21.48 14.10 -1.62
C LYS A 315 -20.41 13.97 -2.70
N TRP A 316 -19.19 13.64 -2.31
CA TRP A 316 -18.08 13.57 -3.25
C TRP A 316 -18.05 12.26 -4.02
N SER A 317 -18.57 11.18 -3.44
CA SER A 317 -18.27 9.79 -3.84
C SER A 317 -19.42 9.05 -4.53
N TYR A 318 -20.23 9.74 -5.35
CA TYR A 318 -21.33 9.09 -6.07
C TYR A 318 -20.85 8.09 -7.13
N ASP A 319 -21.49 6.91 -7.17
CA ASP A 319 -21.34 5.92 -8.22
C ASP A 319 -22.26 6.17 -9.43
N GLN A 320 -22.36 5.18 -10.33
CA GLN A 320 -23.18 5.26 -11.55
C GLN A 320 -24.69 5.47 -11.31
N ILE A 321 -25.21 5.19 -10.11
CA ILE A 321 -26.64 5.33 -9.77
C ILE A 321 -26.89 6.36 -8.67
N ASP A 322 -25.96 7.29 -8.49
CA ASP A 322 -25.99 8.31 -7.45
C ASP A 322 -26.00 7.72 -6.02
N TYR A 323 -25.44 6.52 -5.82
CA TYR A 323 -25.17 5.99 -4.49
C TYR A 323 -23.79 6.43 -4.02
N SER A 324 -23.71 6.93 -2.78
CA SER A 324 -22.46 7.38 -2.18
C SER A 324 -21.59 6.20 -1.74
N THR A 325 -20.45 6.00 -2.40
CA THR A 325 -19.52 4.89 -2.14
C THR A 325 -18.63 5.08 -0.90
N ILE A 326 -18.65 6.28 -0.30
CA ILE A 326 -17.96 6.59 0.97
C ILE A 326 -18.94 7.29 1.90
N TRP A 327 -19.66 6.49 2.69
CA TRP A 327 -20.67 6.98 3.64
C TRP A 327 -20.54 6.29 5.00
N PHE A 328 -19.65 6.80 5.84
CA PHE A 328 -19.29 6.16 7.10
C PHE A 328 -20.45 6.12 8.09
N SER A 329 -21.27 7.19 8.20
CA SER A 329 -22.41 7.17 9.12
C SER A 329 -23.44 6.09 8.76
N ASN A 330 -23.68 5.87 7.47
CA ASN A 330 -24.52 4.80 6.99
C ASN A 330 -23.92 3.43 7.31
N ILE A 331 -22.65 3.19 6.95
CA ILE A 331 -21.93 1.94 7.27
C ILE A 331 -22.00 1.63 8.77
N ILE A 332 -21.69 2.60 9.63
CA ILE A 332 -21.71 2.45 11.10
C ILE A 332 -23.12 2.08 11.60
N SER A 333 -24.16 2.70 11.06
CA SER A 333 -25.55 2.43 11.46
C SER A 333 -25.98 0.99 11.13
N TYR A 334 -25.59 0.47 9.97
CA TYR A 334 -25.85 -0.92 9.57
C TYR A 334 -24.99 -1.89 10.37
N PHE A 335 -23.71 -1.58 10.58
CA PHE A 335 -22.81 -2.40 11.38
C PHE A 335 -23.37 -2.64 12.78
N LYS A 336 -23.85 -1.58 13.44
CA LYS A 336 -24.49 -1.66 14.76
C LYS A 336 -25.72 -2.58 14.77
N LYS A 337 -26.50 -2.58 13.69
CA LYS A 337 -27.75 -3.37 13.58
C LYS A 337 -27.48 -4.85 13.30
N GLU A 338 -26.50 -5.15 12.46
CA GLU A 338 -26.30 -6.48 11.88
C GLU A 338 -25.10 -7.24 12.47
N TYR A 339 -24.13 -6.52 13.03
CA TYR A 339 -22.82 -7.06 13.42
C TYR A 339 -22.35 -6.62 14.83
N GLY A 340 -23.16 -5.85 15.56
CA GLY A 340 -22.79 -5.21 16.82
C GLY A 340 -22.63 -6.11 18.06
N TYR A 341 -22.69 -7.45 17.93
CA TYR A 341 -22.65 -8.38 19.07
C TYR A 341 -21.65 -9.50 18.78
N ASN A 342 -20.47 -9.48 19.41
CA ASN A 342 -19.29 -10.22 18.96
C ASN A 342 -18.59 -11.03 20.06
N SER A 343 -19.35 -11.62 20.99
CA SER A 343 -18.81 -12.47 22.06
C SER A 343 -18.19 -13.79 21.57
N THR A 344 -18.04 -14.01 20.26
CA THR A 344 -17.65 -15.29 19.63
C THR A 344 -16.41 -15.23 18.74
N LEU A 345 -15.80 -14.06 18.51
CA LEU A 345 -14.65 -13.93 17.60
C LEU A 345 -13.27 -14.20 18.23
N GLY A 346 -13.21 -14.44 19.54
CA GLY A 346 -11.99 -14.78 20.27
C GLY A 346 -11.39 -13.61 21.04
N GLU A 347 -10.26 -13.86 21.70
CA GLU A 347 -9.70 -12.96 22.72
C GLU A 347 -9.15 -11.63 22.18
N ASP A 348 -8.92 -11.50 20.87
CA ASP A 348 -8.41 -10.28 20.23
C ASP A 348 -9.51 -9.30 19.80
N TYR A 349 -10.78 -9.60 20.08
CA TYR A 349 -11.92 -8.79 19.68
C TYR A 349 -12.72 -8.32 20.90
N VAL A 350 -13.36 -7.16 20.75
CA VAL A 350 -14.24 -6.55 21.75
C VAL A 350 -15.65 -6.38 21.20
N ASP A 351 -16.65 -6.41 22.08
CA ASP A 351 -18.04 -6.15 21.67
C ASP A 351 -18.22 -4.71 21.21
N TRP A 352 -19.04 -4.52 20.17
CA TRP A 352 -19.36 -3.19 19.67
C TRP A 352 -20.18 -2.40 20.70
N THR A 353 -19.70 -1.21 21.04
CA THR A 353 -20.37 -0.31 21.99
C THR A 353 -20.46 1.10 21.44
N THR A 354 -21.29 1.95 22.04
CA THR A 354 -21.34 3.39 21.71
C THR A 354 -19.99 4.09 21.93
N THR A 355 -19.15 3.57 22.84
CA THR A 355 -17.78 4.08 23.03
C THR A 355 -16.89 3.75 21.83
N ILE A 356 -16.92 2.50 21.34
CA ILE A 356 -16.18 2.09 20.13
C ILE A 356 -16.68 2.86 18.91
N GLU A 357 -18.00 3.02 18.77
CA GLU A 357 -18.61 3.82 17.71
C GLU A 357 -18.04 5.25 17.69
N ARG A 358 -17.99 5.91 18.85
CA ARG A 358 -17.43 7.25 19.00
C ARG A 358 -15.92 7.29 18.72
N ASN A 359 -15.18 6.27 19.19
CA ASN A 359 -13.74 6.19 18.96
C ASN A 359 -13.44 6.04 17.46
N LEU A 360 -14.22 5.24 16.73
CA LEU A 360 -14.09 5.10 15.28
C LEU A 360 -14.37 6.43 14.57
N GLN A 361 -15.46 7.11 14.92
CA GLN A 361 -15.80 8.43 14.36
C GLN A 361 -14.69 9.46 14.59
N ASN A 362 -14.14 9.51 15.80
CA ASN A 362 -13.03 10.39 16.14
C ASN A 362 -11.76 10.02 15.36
N LYS A 363 -11.47 8.72 15.19
CA LYS A 363 -10.29 8.27 14.46
C LYS A 363 -10.39 8.55 12.96
N ILE A 364 -11.58 8.37 12.36
CA ILE A 364 -11.84 8.75 10.96
C ILE A 364 -11.69 10.28 10.80
N LEU A 365 -12.25 11.08 11.71
CA LEU A 365 -12.08 12.53 11.68
C LEU A 365 -10.61 12.95 11.76
N GLN A 366 -9.87 12.38 12.70
CA GLN A 366 -8.43 12.63 12.85
C GLN A 366 -7.69 12.26 11.56
N LEU A 367 -7.90 11.04 11.04
CA LEU A 367 -7.28 10.56 9.81
C LEU A 367 -7.45 11.54 8.66
N PHE A 368 -8.67 11.99 8.36
CA PHE A 368 -8.93 12.89 7.24
C PHE A 368 -8.36 14.30 7.46
N ASN A 369 -8.29 14.79 8.69
CA ASN A 369 -7.63 16.07 8.96
C ASN A 369 -6.11 15.99 8.77
N TYR A 370 -5.48 14.88 9.14
CA TYR A 370 -4.05 14.66 8.86
C TYR A 370 -3.79 14.42 7.35
N LEU A 371 -4.65 13.66 6.67
CA LEU A 371 -4.58 13.52 5.21
C LEU A 371 -4.73 14.88 4.51
N PHE A 372 -5.64 15.74 4.98
CA PHE A 372 -5.74 17.11 4.46
C PHE A 372 -4.48 17.93 4.75
N ALA A 373 -3.85 17.78 5.93
CA ALA A 373 -2.60 18.49 6.24
C ALA A 373 -1.45 18.07 5.31
N LEU A 374 -1.40 16.80 4.91
CA LEU A 374 -0.44 16.27 3.94
C LEU A 374 -0.72 16.77 2.51
N ILE A 375 -1.97 16.70 2.06
CA ILE A 375 -2.37 16.93 0.66
C ILE A 375 -2.66 18.41 0.37
N LYS A 376 -3.20 19.14 1.35
CA LYS A 376 -3.59 20.57 1.32
C LYS A 376 -4.54 20.95 0.19
N ASN A 377 -5.39 20.02 -0.23
CA ASN A 377 -6.35 20.23 -1.32
C ASN A 377 -7.59 19.34 -1.12
N GLU A 378 -8.76 19.95 -0.93
CA GLU A 378 -10.03 19.24 -0.67
C GLU A 378 -10.41 18.30 -1.81
N LYS A 379 -10.25 18.77 -3.05
CA LYS A 379 -10.60 18.01 -4.26
C LYS A 379 -9.77 16.74 -4.34
N TYR A 380 -8.48 16.84 -4.04
CA TYR A 380 -7.55 15.71 -4.02
C TYR A 380 -7.86 14.75 -2.87
N LEU A 381 -8.21 15.28 -1.70
CA LEU A 381 -8.63 14.47 -0.57
C LEU A 381 -9.89 13.65 -0.90
N GLY A 382 -10.89 14.28 -1.53
CA GLY A 382 -12.10 13.58 -1.99
C GLY A 382 -11.82 12.54 -3.09
N ASN A 383 -10.73 12.70 -3.85
CA ASN A 383 -10.30 11.77 -4.89
C ASN A 383 -9.24 10.76 -4.43
N LEU A 384 -8.96 10.69 -3.12
CA LEU A 384 -7.95 9.78 -2.55
C LEU A 384 -8.33 8.31 -2.78
N ILE A 385 -9.62 7.99 -2.54
CA ILE A 385 -10.21 6.69 -2.81
C ILE A 385 -11.52 6.86 -3.58
N SER A 386 -11.89 5.88 -4.40
CA SER A 386 -13.15 5.84 -5.13
C SER A 386 -14.26 5.14 -4.37
N ALA A 387 -13.94 4.29 -3.39
CA ALA A 387 -14.90 3.62 -2.52
C ALA A 387 -14.23 3.12 -1.23
N PHE A 388 -15.06 2.96 -0.18
CA PHE A 388 -14.69 2.30 1.07
C PHE A 388 -15.75 1.25 1.41
N VAL A 389 -15.35 -0.03 1.41
CA VAL A 389 -16.24 -1.16 1.64
C VAL A 389 -15.92 -1.82 2.97
N VAL A 390 -16.95 -2.04 3.79
CA VAL A 390 -16.86 -2.93 4.95
C VAL A 390 -17.47 -4.27 4.59
N ALA A 391 -16.63 -5.29 4.45
CA ALA A 391 -17.06 -6.65 4.19
C ALA A 391 -17.69 -7.27 5.44
N GLY A 392 -18.92 -7.76 5.30
CA GLY A 392 -19.70 -8.46 6.31
C GLY A 392 -19.45 -9.98 6.33
N ASP A 393 -18.39 -10.44 5.69
CA ASP A 393 -17.99 -11.84 5.61
C ASP A 393 -17.10 -12.26 6.80
N SER A 394 -16.97 -13.57 7.01
CA SER A 394 -16.03 -14.10 8.01
C SER A 394 -14.57 -14.04 7.55
N LYS A 395 -14.36 -13.98 6.24
CA LYS A 395 -13.08 -13.76 5.55
C LYS A 395 -13.35 -13.12 4.18
N LEU A 396 -12.35 -12.46 3.61
CA LEU A 396 -12.47 -11.84 2.28
C LEU A 396 -12.60 -12.92 1.19
N VAL A 397 -13.39 -12.65 0.15
CA VAL A 397 -13.75 -13.63 -0.91
C VAL A 397 -12.52 -14.25 -1.59
N ASP A 398 -11.45 -13.49 -1.82
CA ASP A 398 -10.22 -13.97 -2.48
C ASP A 398 -9.13 -14.43 -1.52
N ASP A 399 -9.41 -14.43 -0.21
CA ASP A 399 -8.46 -14.87 0.78
C ASP A 399 -8.58 -16.37 1.06
N ASN A 400 -7.75 -17.13 0.35
CA ASN A 400 -7.65 -18.58 0.49
C ASN A 400 -7.22 -19.00 1.90
N ASN A 401 -6.43 -18.18 2.60
CA ASN A 401 -5.85 -18.52 3.90
C ASN A 401 -6.64 -17.92 5.09
N GLY A 402 -7.52 -16.94 4.83
CA GLY A 402 -8.34 -16.28 5.85
C GLY A 402 -7.52 -15.41 6.84
N LEU A 403 -6.38 -14.89 6.39
CA LEU A 403 -5.44 -14.10 7.19
C LEU A 403 -5.49 -12.60 6.90
N SER A 404 -6.12 -12.20 5.80
CA SER A 404 -6.24 -10.81 5.36
C SER A 404 -7.40 -10.13 6.06
N MET A 405 -7.09 -8.99 6.69
CA MET A 405 -8.04 -8.16 7.43
C MET A 405 -8.60 -7.01 6.58
N GLY A 406 -7.93 -6.70 5.47
CA GLY A 406 -8.27 -5.64 4.56
C GLY A 406 -7.33 -5.67 3.36
N TYR A 407 -7.70 -4.90 2.34
CA TYR A 407 -6.83 -4.61 1.22
C TYR A 407 -7.21 -3.28 0.58
N THR A 408 -6.22 -2.70 -0.08
CA THR A 408 -6.39 -1.55 -0.95
C THR A 408 -6.07 -1.98 -2.37
N THR A 409 -7.08 -1.93 -3.24
CA THR A 409 -6.87 -2.20 -4.65
C THR A 409 -6.69 -0.89 -5.38
N SER A 410 -5.66 -0.83 -6.23
CA SER A 410 -5.44 0.29 -7.13
C SER A 410 -5.61 -0.14 -8.58
N SER A 411 -6.05 0.78 -9.43
CA SER A 411 -6.01 0.61 -10.87
C SER A 411 -4.90 1.48 -11.46
N SER A 412 -4.23 1.00 -12.49
CA SER A 412 -3.24 1.77 -13.24
C SER A 412 -3.77 2.24 -14.60
N ILE A 413 -3.19 3.32 -15.11
CA ILE A 413 -3.44 3.85 -16.45
C ILE A 413 -2.11 4.09 -17.16
N LYS A 414 -2.01 3.67 -18.42
CA LYS A 414 -0.87 3.98 -19.29
C LYS A 414 -0.99 5.45 -19.75
N ILE A 415 0.04 6.24 -19.49
CA ILE A 415 0.14 7.64 -19.90
C ILE A 415 0.83 7.77 -21.25
N ASP A 416 1.93 7.04 -21.43
CA ASP A 416 2.78 7.07 -22.61
C ASP A 416 3.50 5.71 -22.74
N ASP A 417 4.31 5.51 -23.76
CA ASP A 417 5.11 4.30 -23.94
C ASP A 417 5.97 4.02 -22.70
N ASN A 418 5.70 2.86 -22.08
CA ASN A 418 6.32 2.38 -20.85
C ASN A 418 6.12 3.28 -19.61
N LYS A 419 5.16 4.22 -19.62
CA LYS A 419 4.84 5.09 -18.47
C LYS A 419 3.43 4.81 -17.96
N TYR A 420 3.33 4.51 -16.67
CA TYR A 420 2.07 4.20 -15.98
C TYR A 420 1.89 5.11 -14.77
N SER A 421 0.63 5.35 -14.39
CA SER A 421 0.25 6.06 -13.18
C SER A 421 -0.87 5.30 -12.50
N ILE A 422 -0.98 5.47 -11.19
CA ILE A 422 -2.20 5.09 -10.48
C ILE A 422 -3.36 5.96 -11.00
N LYS A 423 -4.51 5.34 -11.23
CA LYS A 423 -5.75 5.98 -11.69
C LYS A 423 -6.70 6.17 -10.51
N SER A 424 -7.06 5.10 -9.83
CA SER A 424 -7.92 5.12 -8.65
C SER A 424 -7.47 4.08 -7.63
N ALA A 425 -7.93 4.21 -6.40
CA ALA A 425 -7.80 3.20 -5.37
C ALA A 425 -9.14 3.04 -4.64
N TYR A 426 -9.46 1.84 -4.17
CA TYR A 426 -10.55 1.61 -3.25
C TYR A 426 -10.08 0.70 -2.12
N ILE A 427 -10.76 0.80 -0.98
CA ILE A 427 -10.41 0.07 0.24
C ILE A 427 -11.53 -0.90 0.57
N VAL A 428 -11.16 -2.12 0.94
CA VAL A 428 -12.06 -3.12 1.53
C VAL A 428 -11.47 -3.59 2.84
N ILE A 429 -12.25 -3.55 3.92
CA ILE A 429 -11.85 -4.10 5.22
C ILE A 429 -12.91 -5.07 5.73
N LEU A 430 -12.48 -6.10 6.47
CA LEU A 430 -13.42 -6.95 7.18
C LEU A 430 -14.07 -6.20 8.34
N GLY A 431 -15.37 -6.42 8.55
CA GLY A 431 -16.13 -5.77 9.60
C GLY A 431 -15.61 -6.08 11.01
N ASN A 432 -15.13 -7.30 11.25
CA ASN A 432 -14.56 -7.67 12.56
C ASN A 432 -13.27 -6.90 12.90
N CYS A 433 -12.55 -6.38 11.91
CA CYS A 433 -11.35 -5.56 12.14
C CYS A 433 -11.67 -4.23 12.81
N LEU A 434 -12.92 -3.75 12.72
CA LEU A 434 -13.40 -2.58 13.46
C LEU A 434 -13.66 -2.86 14.95
N THR A 435 -13.45 -4.10 15.39
CA THR A 435 -13.63 -4.54 16.78
C THR A 435 -12.37 -5.16 17.39
N LEU A 436 -11.20 -4.96 16.78
CA LEU A 436 -9.94 -5.44 17.35
C LEU A 436 -9.63 -4.72 18.67
N LYS A 437 -9.13 -5.45 19.67
CA LYS A 437 -8.62 -4.80 20.88
C LYS A 437 -7.31 -4.06 20.60
N GLU A 438 -7.07 -3.00 21.37
CA GLU A 438 -5.73 -2.41 21.46
C GLU A 438 -4.74 -3.44 22.00
N PHE A 439 -3.49 -3.39 21.55
CA PHE A 439 -2.44 -4.34 21.93
C PHE A 439 -2.84 -5.81 21.68
N ASN A 440 -3.51 -6.07 20.57
CA ASN A 440 -3.88 -7.44 20.17
C ASN A 440 -2.66 -8.36 19.99
N SER A 441 -2.92 -9.66 19.86
CA SER A 441 -1.85 -10.67 19.75
C SER A 441 -0.88 -10.40 18.58
N GLN A 442 -1.36 -9.87 17.45
CA GLN A 442 -0.52 -9.57 16.30
C GLN A 442 0.44 -8.39 16.58
N TYR A 443 -0.04 -7.32 17.23
CA TYR A 443 0.86 -6.26 17.72
C TYR A 443 1.88 -6.81 18.73
N SER A 444 1.44 -7.65 19.67
CA SER A 444 2.29 -8.19 20.73
C SER A 444 3.49 -9.00 20.22
N THR A 445 3.40 -9.49 18.97
CA THR A 445 4.44 -10.24 18.25
C THR A 445 5.20 -9.40 17.22
N ALA A 446 4.97 -8.07 17.20
CA ALA A 446 5.48 -7.13 16.21
C ALA A 446 5.09 -7.47 14.76
N TYR A 447 3.93 -8.10 14.55
CA TYR A 447 3.38 -8.24 13.21
C TYR A 447 2.95 -6.88 12.66
N TRP A 448 2.23 -6.10 13.48
CA TRP A 448 1.84 -4.71 13.23
C TRP A 448 2.76 -3.74 13.99
N SER A 449 2.94 -2.54 13.43
CA SER A 449 3.68 -1.43 14.04
C SER A 449 2.84 -0.57 15.00
N SER A 450 1.52 -0.62 14.90
CA SER A 450 0.57 0.18 15.69
C SER A 450 -0.21 -0.70 16.66
N PRO A 451 -0.34 -0.32 17.94
CA PRO A 451 -1.15 -1.06 18.91
C PRO A 451 -2.64 -0.71 18.85
N GLU A 452 -3.03 0.31 18.10
CA GLU A 452 -4.39 0.87 18.11
C GLU A 452 -5.43 -0.07 17.50
N MET A 453 -6.67 0.04 18.00
CA MET A 453 -7.82 -0.76 17.56
C MET A 453 -8.06 -0.68 16.05
N PHE A 454 -8.01 0.52 15.46
CA PHE A 454 -8.34 0.75 14.05
C PHE A 454 -7.12 0.78 13.14
N HIS A 455 -6.03 0.07 13.48
CA HIS A 455 -4.80 0.09 12.70
C HIS A 455 -4.96 -0.43 11.28
N VAL A 456 -5.81 -1.45 11.06
CA VAL A 456 -6.10 -1.96 9.70
C VAL A 456 -6.70 -0.85 8.83
N LEU A 457 -7.69 -0.10 9.33
CA LEU A 457 -8.28 1.00 8.59
C LEU A 457 -7.24 2.06 8.20
N VAL A 458 -6.42 2.51 9.15
CA VAL A 458 -5.40 3.53 8.85
C VAL A 458 -4.30 2.99 7.94
N HIS A 459 -3.93 1.72 8.10
CA HIS A 459 -2.99 1.02 7.24
C HIS A 459 -3.47 1.05 5.78
N GLU A 460 -4.72 0.68 5.49
CA GLU A 460 -5.28 0.71 4.13
C GLU A 460 -5.31 2.14 3.55
N PHE A 461 -5.63 3.14 4.37
CA PHE A 461 -5.49 4.54 3.94
C PHE A 461 -4.04 4.95 3.65
N GLY A 462 -3.06 4.30 4.29
CA GLY A 462 -1.64 4.44 3.96
C GLY A 462 -1.32 3.94 2.55
N HIS A 463 -1.88 2.81 2.12
CA HIS A 463 -1.76 2.35 0.73
C HIS A 463 -2.43 3.31 -0.26
N ALA A 464 -3.65 3.77 0.04
CA ALA A 464 -4.34 4.74 -0.80
C ALA A 464 -3.53 6.05 -0.94
N LEU A 465 -2.91 6.50 0.15
CA LEU A 465 -2.04 7.67 0.18
C LEU A 465 -0.75 7.47 -0.64
N ASP A 466 -0.12 6.30 -0.59
CA ASP A 466 1.04 5.97 -1.44
C ASP A 466 0.64 5.98 -2.93
N GLY A 467 -0.48 5.31 -3.25
CA GLY A 467 -1.05 5.28 -4.59
C GLY A 467 -1.36 6.69 -5.12
N PHE A 468 -1.92 7.56 -4.28
CA PHE A 468 -2.13 8.97 -4.61
C PHE A 468 -0.82 9.76 -4.76
N GLY A 469 0.19 9.48 -3.93
CA GLY A 469 1.54 10.02 -4.06
C GLY A 469 2.17 9.72 -5.42
N ALA A 470 1.93 8.53 -5.95
CA ALA A 470 2.35 8.06 -7.27
C ALA A 470 1.45 8.52 -8.43
N LYS A 471 0.27 9.09 -8.14
CA LYS A 471 -0.70 9.52 -9.15
C LYS A 471 -0.22 10.77 -9.88
N ASN A 472 -0.18 10.71 -11.21
CA ASN A 472 0.16 11.86 -12.04
C ASN A 472 -0.85 13.00 -11.86
N TYR A 473 -0.35 14.25 -11.86
CA TYR A 473 -1.13 15.47 -11.63
C TYR A 473 -2.44 15.55 -12.43
N THR A 474 -2.43 15.15 -13.70
CA THR A 474 -3.60 15.17 -14.58
C THR A 474 -4.77 14.37 -14.01
N TYR A 475 -4.50 13.23 -13.39
CA TYR A 475 -5.56 12.32 -12.89
C TYR A 475 -6.00 12.64 -11.46
N ARG A 476 -5.22 13.41 -10.69
CA ARG A 476 -5.57 13.75 -9.29
C ARG A 476 -6.85 14.56 -9.17
N ASN A 477 -7.19 15.27 -10.25
CA ASN A 477 -8.39 16.10 -10.35
C ASN A 477 -9.66 15.31 -10.71
N THR A 478 -9.55 14.03 -11.02
CA THR A 478 -10.67 13.21 -11.46
C THR A 478 -11.14 12.32 -10.33
N ASN A 479 -12.43 12.40 -10.01
CA ASN A 479 -13.07 11.37 -9.21
C ASN A 479 -13.46 10.20 -10.13
N PHE A 480 -13.13 8.99 -9.72
CA PHE A 480 -13.41 7.76 -10.43
C PHE A 480 -14.51 6.91 -9.75
N SER A 481 -15.14 7.40 -8.68
CA SER A 481 -16.27 6.72 -8.01
C SER A 481 -17.41 6.40 -8.98
N ASN A 482 -17.68 7.30 -9.93
CA ASN A 482 -18.79 7.18 -10.89
C ASN A 482 -18.50 6.27 -12.10
N GLU A 483 -17.34 5.63 -12.17
CA GLU A 483 -17.03 4.70 -13.26
C GLU A 483 -17.50 3.27 -12.98
N THR A 484 -17.86 2.95 -11.74
CA THR A 484 -18.09 1.58 -11.25
C THR A 484 -19.25 1.59 -10.26
N TYR A 485 -20.07 0.55 -10.22
CA TYR A 485 -21.14 0.43 -9.21
C TYR A 485 -20.54 0.07 -7.84
N TYR A 486 -21.13 0.53 -6.72
CA TYR A 486 -20.60 0.20 -5.39
C TYR A 486 -20.39 -1.31 -5.18
N SER A 487 -21.33 -2.12 -5.68
CA SER A 487 -21.31 -3.59 -5.58
C SER A 487 -20.24 -4.28 -6.42
N GLU A 488 -19.55 -3.57 -7.31
CA GLU A 488 -18.45 -4.11 -8.12
C GLU A 488 -17.10 -3.96 -7.43
N TYR A 489 -17.00 -3.15 -6.36
CA TYR A 489 -15.77 -3.04 -5.57
C TYR A 489 -15.53 -4.26 -4.66
N TYR A 490 -16.57 -5.05 -4.37
CA TYR A 490 -16.43 -6.27 -3.57
C TYR A 490 -17.55 -7.26 -3.88
N GLU A 491 -17.18 -8.48 -4.27
CA GLU A 491 -18.13 -9.53 -4.69
C GLU A 491 -18.84 -10.21 -3.51
N GLY A 492 -18.33 -10.05 -2.29
CA GLY A 492 -18.88 -10.67 -1.08
C GLY A 492 -20.01 -9.87 -0.45
N ARG A 493 -20.33 -10.19 0.81
CA ARG A 493 -21.33 -9.43 1.58
C ARG A 493 -20.70 -8.16 2.11
N TYR A 494 -21.40 -7.04 2.02
CA TYR A 494 -20.93 -5.75 2.54
C TYR A 494 -21.98 -5.08 3.42
N VAL A 495 -21.50 -4.27 4.36
CA VAL A 495 -22.30 -3.55 5.34
C VAL A 495 -22.72 -2.20 4.77
N GLY A 496 -24.02 -1.90 4.83
CA GLY A 496 -24.57 -0.59 4.46
C GLY A 496 -24.64 -0.28 2.96
N GLY A 497 -24.26 -1.20 2.07
CA GLY A 497 -24.40 -1.04 0.63
C GLY A 497 -25.80 -1.34 0.10
N TYR A 498 -26.03 -1.12 -1.20
CA TYR A 498 -27.21 -1.61 -1.90
C TYR A 498 -26.88 -2.90 -2.64
N ASN A 499 -27.76 -3.91 -2.56
CA ASN A 499 -27.67 -5.03 -3.48
C ASN A 499 -27.94 -4.50 -4.88
N SER A 500 -26.92 -4.37 -5.72
CA SER A 500 -27.19 -4.23 -7.14
C SER A 500 -27.96 -5.47 -7.56
N VAL A 501 -29.22 -5.30 -7.96
CA VAL A 501 -29.85 -6.31 -8.82
C VAL A 501 -29.03 -6.22 -10.10
N LYS A 502 -27.99 -7.05 -10.22
CA LYS A 502 -27.35 -7.31 -11.51
C LYS A 502 -28.46 -7.95 -12.34
N VAL A 503 -29.21 -7.13 -13.06
CA VAL A 503 -30.08 -7.62 -14.12
C VAL A 503 -29.13 -8.29 -15.07
N SER A 504 -29.14 -9.62 -15.08
CA SER A 504 -28.19 -10.36 -15.91
C SER A 504 -28.36 -9.88 -17.34
N ASP A 505 -27.28 -9.83 -18.12
CA ASP A 505 -27.36 -9.49 -19.55
C ASP A 505 -28.47 -10.31 -20.22
N TRP A 506 -28.64 -11.57 -19.79
CA TRP A 506 -29.72 -12.46 -20.17
C TRP A 506 -31.14 -11.93 -19.87
N GLU A 507 -31.41 -11.42 -18.67
CA GLU A 507 -32.70 -10.81 -18.31
C GLU A 507 -32.96 -9.52 -19.10
N PHE A 508 -31.91 -8.75 -19.38
CA PHE A 508 -31.98 -7.57 -20.24
C PHE A 508 -32.31 -7.96 -21.69
N TYR A 509 -31.63 -8.97 -22.24
CA TYR A 509 -31.90 -9.51 -23.58
C TYR A 509 -33.31 -10.14 -23.67
N LEU A 510 -33.77 -10.83 -22.64
CA LEU A 510 -35.14 -11.37 -22.57
C LEU A 510 -36.17 -10.25 -22.62
N THR A 511 -35.97 -9.18 -21.84
CA THR A 511 -36.86 -8.02 -21.81
C THR A 511 -36.94 -7.35 -23.20
N TYR A 512 -35.79 -7.15 -23.85
CA TYR A 512 -35.74 -6.63 -25.22
C TYR A 512 -36.39 -7.56 -26.24
N THR A 513 -36.20 -8.87 -26.09
CA THR A 513 -36.79 -9.88 -26.97
C THR A 513 -38.31 -9.90 -26.85
N PHE A 514 -38.85 -9.84 -25.63
CA PHE A 514 -40.30 -9.74 -25.41
C PHE A 514 -40.86 -8.43 -25.98
N ALA A 515 -40.20 -7.30 -25.77
CA ALA A 515 -40.61 -6.04 -26.36
C ALA A 515 -40.64 -6.09 -27.90
N ALA A 516 -39.60 -6.67 -28.53
CA ALA A 516 -39.54 -6.85 -29.98
C ALA A 516 -40.65 -7.77 -30.50
N LEU A 517 -40.91 -8.90 -29.83
CA LEU A 517 -41.98 -9.84 -30.18
C LEU A 517 -43.37 -9.19 -30.05
N SER A 518 -43.60 -8.39 -29.01
CA SER A 518 -44.86 -7.64 -28.84
C SER A 518 -45.08 -6.62 -29.96
N ILE A 519 -44.03 -5.90 -30.38
CA ILE A 519 -44.11 -4.97 -31.51
C ILE A 519 -44.42 -5.72 -32.81
N VAL A 520 -43.71 -6.80 -33.11
CA VAL A 520 -43.93 -7.60 -34.33
C VAL A 520 -45.33 -8.21 -34.32
N GLY A 521 -45.78 -8.78 -33.19
CA GLY A 521 -47.13 -9.32 -33.03
C GLY A 521 -48.21 -8.27 -33.28
N SER A 522 -48.03 -7.06 -32.72
CA SER A 522 -48.94 -5.93 -32.92
C SER A 522 -49.00 -5.49 -34.38
N LEU A 523 -47.85 -5.41 -35.06
CA LEU A 523 -47.78 -5.07 -36.49
C LEU A 523 -48.45 -6.14 -37.37
N CYS A 524 -48.23 -7.42 -37.08
CA CYS A 524 -48.88 -8.53 -37.78
C CYS A 524 -50.41 -8.51 -37.58
N PHE A 525 -50.87 -8.23 -36.36
CA PHE A 525 -52.29 -8.09 -36.06
C PHE A 525 -52.93 -6.91 -36.80
N LEU A 526 -52.30 -5.74 -36.77
CA LEU A 526 -52.75 -4.55 -37.51
C LEU A 526 -52.78 -4.79 -39.02
N TYR A 527 -51.76 -5.46 -39.58
CA TYR A 527 -51.72 -5.85 -40.99
C TYR A 527 -52.86 -6.83 -41.35
N GLY A 528 -53.12 -7.82 -40.48
CA GLY A 528 -54.24 -8.75 -40.63
C GLY A 528 -55.60 -8.05 -40.64
N ILE A 529 -55.82 -7.11 -39.71
CA ILE A 529 -57.04 -6.27 -39.68
C ILE A 529 -57.16 -5.44 -40.97
N SER A 530 -56.08 -4.82 -41.43
CA SER A 530 -56.07 -4.05 -42.69
C SER A 530 -56.48 -4.91 -43.89
N ARG A 531 -55.93 -6.13 -44.00
CA ARG A 531 -56.28 -7.09 -45.04
C ARG A 531 -57.75 -7.52 -44.97
N LEU A 532 -58.26 -7.79 -43.77
CA LEU A 532 -59.68 -8.15 -43.56
C LEU A 532 -60.62 -7.00 -43.92
N LYS A 533 -60.27 -5.75 -43.58
CA LYS A 533 -61.02 -4.56 -44.02
C LYS A 533 -61.03 -4.45 -45.54
N LYS A 534 -59.88 -4.64 -46.19
CA LYS A 534 -59.75 -4.59 -47.66
C LYS A 534 -60.46 -5.73 -48.39
N ALA A 535 -60.64 -6.88 -47.76
CA ALA A 535 -61.40 -7.99 -48.32
C ALA A 535 -62.93 -7.84 -48.14
N ARG A 536 -63.36 -6.97 -47.21
CA ARG A 536 -64.77 -6.66 -46.97
C ARG A 536 -65.26 -5.43 -47.75
N SER A 537 -64.34 -4.56 -48.17
CA SER A 537 -64.57 -3.52 -49.19
C SER A 537 -64.45 -4.11 -50.58
#